data_AF-A0A060SNQ2-F1
#
_entry.id   AF-A0A060SNQ2-F1
#
_cell.length_a   1.000
_cell.length_b   1.000
_cell.length_c   1.000
_cell.angle_alpha   90.00
_cell.angle_beta   90.00
_cell.angle_gamma   90.00
#
_symmetry.space_group_name_H-M   'P 1'
#
loop_
_entity.id
_entity.type
_entity.pdbx_description
1 polymer ?
#
loop_
_entity_poly.entity_id
_entity_poly.type
_entity_poly.pdbx_seq_one_letter_code
_entity_poly.pdbx_strand_id
1 'polypeptide(L)'
;MFNNAPMVTYVATKDFEDEAESCTDSMSGPPRERSPSEPCLPARLPTSAFLQREAEHLAPKAIEAELERIRKSLEIPPPPTLQDVEEHKSPSGSPTASPNSKRKSFLSSLPAAFHAANMLRTASQGSSSGSRLWKAPEPYEILRAIERKDIMFLMEVRDRHFQSLVQKTGDVTPLIHAMRIEHTDMAIVLLGAFSRYINNLQDEDLEQPETKKLLKILRINLKTAIDFGLQKKQKDLMASFMQTLIMSEGDSWIALQTADVAVALRQGTAGKPVHTADAAVRSFATKSLGQAELIASLEDYIANATADLVMMAAWSLVLQVVKGEPLPAYYFARDDRVYRAFIDRLEEHKDAIQSKVGRRLRWQLRALQTQLEGRNRTFRARSSHFILLVYNADVQSRVRWSH
;
A
#
# COMPACT_ATOMS: atom_id res chain seq x y z
N MET A 1 24.33 53.79 30.65
CA MET A 1 24.47 53.04 29.39
C MET A 1 25.61 52.06 29.56
N PHE A 2 25.32 50.77 29.69
CA PHE A 2 26.35 49.74 29.87
C PHE A 2 26.67 49.10 28.53
N ASN A 3 27.93 49.22 28.12
CA ASN A 3 28.46 48.68 26.87
C ASN A 3 28.96 47.26 27.12
N ASN A 4 28.24 46.26 26.58
CA ASN A 4 28.56 44.84 26.74
C ASN A 4 29.52 44.31 25.65
N ALA A 5 30.14 45.19 24.86
CA ALA A 5 31.11 44.80 23.82
C ALA A 5 32.29 43.92 24.33
N PRO A 6 32.89 44.12 25.52
CA PRO A 6 34.03 43.31 25.94
C PRO A 6 33.65 41.90 26.43
N MET A 7 32.37 41.64 26.74
CA MET A 7 31.92 40.32 27.17
C MET A 7 31.63 39.39 25.98
N VAL A 8 31.27 39.96 24.83
CA VAL A 8 30.99 39.22 23.59
C VAL A 8 32.29 38.74 22.92
N THR A 9 33.37 39.52 22.99
CA THR A 9 34.69 39.09 22.50
C THR A 9 35.30 37.98 23.35
N TYR A 10 35.06 37.96 24.67
CA TYR A 10 35.61 36.92 25.55
C TYR A 10 34.95 35.55 25.38
N VAL A 11 33.68 35.50 24.95
CA VAL A 11 32.98 34.24 24.67
C VAL A 11 33.33 33.72 23.25
N ALA A 12 33.54 34.61 22.28
CA ALA A 12 33.89 34.21 20.91
C ALA A 12 35.27 33.55 20.78
N THR A 13 36.23 33.89 21.65
CA THR A 13 37.58 33.30 21.63
C THR A 13 37.69 31.97 22.38
N LYS A 14 36.74 31.65 23.27
CA LYS A 14 36.84 30.44 24.12
C LYS A 14 36.26 29.18 23.47
N ASP A 15 35.39 29.32 22.47
CA ASP A 15 34.70 28.19 21.84
C ASP A 15 35.34 27.73 20.51
N PHE A 16 36.43 28.36 20.05
CA PHE A 16 37.06 28.05 18.75
C PHE A 16 38.55 27.64 18.80
N GLU A 17 39.17 27.51 19.98
CA GLU A 17 40.61 27.20 20.10
C GLU A 17 40.95 25.80 20.68
N ASP A 18 39.98 24.89 20.88
CA ASP A 18 40.23 23.61 21.56
C ASP A 18 40.41 22.35 20.67
N GLU A 19 40.55 22.46 19.34
CA GLU A 19 40.89 21.28 18.49
C GLU A 19 41.89 21.63 17.38
N ALA A 20 42.90 22.45 17.69
CA ALA A 20 44.05 22.67 16.82
C ALA A 20 45.32 22.84 17.66
N GLU A 21 45.94 21.71 18.03
CA GLU A 21 47.41 21.47 18.05
C GLU A 21 47.79 20.33 19.01
N SER A 22 47.91 19.10 18.49
CA SER A 22 49.01 18.23 18.87
C SER A 22 49.32 17.18 17.80
N CYS A 23 50.62 16.94 17.62
CA CYS A 23 51.25 15.93 16.77
C CYS A 23 51.36 16.22 15.27
N THR A 24 52.31 17.10 14.97
CA THR A 24 53.26 16.90 13.87
C THR A 24 53.95 15.54 14.02
N ASP A 25 53.64 14.59 13.14
CA ASP A 25 54.59 13.53 12.80
C ASP A 25 54.42 13.12 11.32
N SER A 26 55.55 12.99 10.67
CA SER A 26 55.71 12.92 9.22
C SER A 26 55.28 11.57 8.64
N MET A 27 54.33 11.57 7.71
CA MET A 27 54.26 10.57 6.63
C MET A 27 53.97 11.27 5.29
N SER A 28 55.03 11.81 4.69
CA SER A 28 55.06 12.15 3.26
C SER A 28 55.15 10.85 2.45
N GLY A 29 54.01 10.24 2.15
CA GLY A 29 53.91 9.25 1.08
C GLY A 29 53.85 9.96 -0.29
N PRO A 30 54.43 9.39 -1.35
CA PRO A 30 54.31 9.96 -2.69
C PRO A 30 52.82 10.07 -3.08
N PRO A 31 52.43 11.12 -3.83
CA PRO A 31 51.04 11.32 -4.22
C PRO A 31 50.53 10.08 -4.93
N ARG A 32 49.50 9.44 -4.36
CA ARG A 32 48.80 8.33 -5.01
C ARG A 32 48.17 8.87 -6.30
N GLU A 33 48.79 8.50 -7.40
CA GLU A 33 48.30 8.74 -8.76
C GLU A 33 46.87 8.20 -8.85
N ARG A 34 45.91 9.08 -9.12
CA ARG A 34 44.52 8.68 -9.31
C ARG A 34 44.46 7.88 -10.60
N SER A 35 44.12 6.60 -10.47
CA SER A 35 43.84 5.73 -11.61
C SER A 35 42.79 6.41 -12.48
N PRO A 36 43.05 6.65 -13.78
CA PRO A 36 42.03 7.17 -14.68
C PRO A 36 40.85 6.20 -14.64
N SER A 37 39.65 6.73 -14.37
CA SER A 37 38.43 5.95 -14.44
C SER A 37 38.19 5.58 -15.89
N GLU A 38 38.70 4.42 -16.31
CA GLU A 38 38.34 3.83 -17.58
C GLU A 38 36.81 3.63 -17.59
N PRO A 39 36.11 4.09 -18.62
CA PRO A 39 34.69 3.83 -18.78
C PRO A 39 34.51 2.31 -18.89
N CYS A 40 34.11 1.68 -17.78
CA CYS A 40 33.70 0.27 -17.80
C CYS A 40 32.37 0.20 -18.56
N LEU A 41 32.46 -0.13 -19.85
CA LEU A 41 31.29 -0.53 -20.60
C LEU A 41 30.71 -1.76 -19.88
N PRO A 42 29.42 -1.75 -19.47
CA PRO A 42 28.82 -2.91 -18.85
C PRO A 42 29.02 -4.10 -19.79
N ALA A 43 29.56 -5.19 -19.24
CA ALA A 43 29.81 -6.42 -19.99
C ALA A 43 28.55 -6.73 -20.82
N ARG A 44 28.74 -6.94 -22.13
CA ARG A 44 27.62 -7.19 -23.04
C ARG A 44 26.78 -8.31 -22.45
N LEU A 45 25.48 -8.05 -22.29
CA LEU A 45 24.54 -9.04 -21.81
C LEU A 45 24.67 -10.31 -22.68
N PRO A 46 24.56 -11.50 -22.07
CA PRO A 46 24.62 -12.74 -22.82
C PRO A 46 23.59 -12.70 -23.96
N THR A 47 23.96 -13.27 -25.10
CA THR A 47 23.06 -13.32 -26.24
C THR A 47 21.82 -14.14 -25.89
N SER A 48 20.67 -13.79 -26.48
CA SER A 48 19.42 -14.53 -26.27
C SER A 48 19.56 -16.03 -26.56
N ALA A 49 20.40 -16.40 -27.54
CA ALA A 49 20.73 -17.78 -27.84
C ALA A 49 21.44 -18.51 -26.68
N PHE A 50 22.32 -17.82 -25.95
CA PHE A 50 22.96 -18.38 -24.76
C PHE A 50 21.95 -18.61 -23.64
N LEU A 51 21.12 -17.61 -23.36
CA LEU A 51 20.07 -17.70 -22.34
C LEU A 51 19.07 -18.82 -22.66
N GLN A 52 18.68 -18.97 -23.92
CA GLN A 52 17.74 -19.99 -24.36
C GLN A 52 18.35 -21.40 -24.24
N ARG A 53 19.61 -21.58 -24.63
CA ARG A 53 20.32 -22.85 -24.46
C ARG A 53 20.50 -23.24 -23.00
N GLU A 54 20.81 -22.26 -22.15
CA GLU A 54 20.94 -22.48 -20.71
C GLU A 54 19.59 -22.81 -20.06
N ALA A 55 18.53 -22.11 -20.47
CA ALA A 55 17.16 -22.40 -20.04
C ALA A 55 16.71 -23.80 -20.45
N GLU A 56 16.95 -24.21 -21.70
CA GLU A 56 16.62 -25.56 -22.19
C GLU A 56 17.34 -26.67 -21.44
N HIS A 57 18.56 -26.41 -20.95
CA HIS A 57 19.33 -27.38 -20.19
C HIS A 57 19.00 -27.40 -18.68
N LEU A 58 18.65 -26.25 -18.09
CA LEU A 58 18.37 -26.14 -16.65
C LEU A 58 16.90 -26.36 -16.30
N ALA A 59 15.96 -25.99 -17.16
CA ALA A 59 14.52 -26.17 -16.94
C ALA A 59 14.11 -27.61 -16.63
N PRO A 60 14.53 -28.65 -17.40
CA PRO A 60 14.12 -30.02 -17.10
C PRO A 60 14.67 -30.51 -15.75
N LYS A 61 15.91 -30.13 -15.39
CA LYS A 61 16.54 -30.50 -14.12
C LYS A 61 15.83 -29.86 -12.93
N ALA A 62 15.37 -28.61 -13.08
CA ALA A 62 14.60 -27.92 -12.03
C ALA A 62 13.22 -28.57 -11.82
N ILE A 63 12.55 -28.99 -12.89
CA ILE A 63 11.26 -29.70 -12.82
C ILE A 63 11.44 -31.06 -12.13
N GLU A 64 12.48 -31.81 -12.51
CA GLU A 64 12.77 -33.12 -11.92
C GLU A 64 13.12 -33.03 -10.43
N ALA A 65 13.91 -32.03 -10.03
CA ALA A 65 14.21 -31.76 -8.62
C ALA A 65 12.96 -31.43 -7.78
N GLU A 66 12.00 -30.69 -8.36
CA GLU A 66 10.75 -30.37 -7.67
C GLU A 66 9.82 -31.58 -7.58
N LEU A 67 9.77 -32.44 -8.60
CA LEU A 67 9.03 -33.71 -8.56
C LEU A 67 9.59 -34.66 -7.50
N GLU A 68 10.91 -34.78 -7.40
CA GLU A 68 11.59 -35.55 -6.33
C GLU A 68 11.27 -35.00 -4.94
N ARG A 69 11.23 -33.67 -4.80
CA ARG A 69 10.84 -33.03 -3.55
C ARG A 69 9.40 -33.35 -3.15
N ILE A 70 8.48 -33.36 -4.12
CA ILE A 70 7.07 -33.70 -3.90
C ILE A 70 6.95 -35.19 -3.52
N ARG A 71 7.65 -36.09 -4.20
CA ARG A 71 7.68 -37.53 -3.86
C ARG A 71 8.16 -37.78 -2.44
N LYS A 72 9.28 -37.18 -2.04
CA LYS A 72 9.80 -37.27 -0.66
C LYS A 72 8.86 -36.69 0.39
N SER A 73 8.00 -35.74 0.01
CA SER A 73 6.99 -35.18 0.92
C SER A 73 5.72 -36.06 1.06
N LEU A 74 5.54 -37.03 0.16
CA LEU A 74 4.40 -37.95 0.14
C LEU A 74 4.70 -39.33 0.73
N GLU A 75 5.97 -39.64 1.03
CA GLU A 75 6.32 -40.82 1.83
C GLU A 75 5.93 -40.61 3.30
N ILE A 76 4.87 -41.31 3.71
CA ILE A 76 4.35 -41.35 5.08
C ILE A 76 5.22 -42.33 5.88
N PRO A 77 5.81 -41.95 7.03
CA PRO A 77 6.51 -42.90 7.88
C PRO A 77 5.53 -43.92 8.50
N PRO A 78 5.93 -45.19 8.69
CA PRO A 78 5.06 -46.20 9.27
C PRO A 78 4.70 -45.86 10.73
N PRO A 79 3.52 -46.31 11.22
CA PRO A 79 3.04 -45.98 12.56
C PRO A 79 3.92 -46.64 13.65
N PRO A 80 4.12 -45.98 14.81
CA PRO A 80 4.87 -46.57 15.91
C PRO A 80 4.02 -47.64 16.61
N THR A 81 4.63 -48.81 16.80
CA THR A 81 4.11 -49.91 17.61
C THR A 81 4.18 -49.54 19.09
N LEU A 82 3.09 -49.79 19.83
CA LEU A 82 2.98 -49.66 21.29
C LEU A 82 3.64 -50.85 22.01
N GLN A 83 4.57 -50.57 22.94
CA GLN A 83 5.10 -51.38 24.07
C GLN A 83 6.32 -50.59 24.61
N ASP A 84 6.65 -50.38 25.87
CA ASP A 84 6.11 -50.71 27.19
C ASP A 84 6.65 -49.65 28.20
N VAL A 85 6.04 -49.63 29.37
CA VAL A 85 6.35 -48.80 30.55
C VAL A 85 7.66 -49.22 31.23
N GLU A 86 8.53 -48.28 31.64
CA GLU A 86 9.08 -48.16 33.01
C GLU A 86 10.18 -47.07 33.19
N GLU A 87 10.44 -46.76 34.47
CA GLU A 87 10.99 -45.56 35.10
C GLU A 87 12.48 -45.24 34.85
N HIS A 88 12.85 -43.94 34.90
CA HIS A 88 13.76 -43.37 35.91
C HIS A 88 14.29 -41.94 35.59
N LYS A 89 14.27 -41.10 36.66
CA LYS A 89 15.22 -40.04 37.07
C LYS A 89 15.74 -38.98 36.07
N SER A 90 15.42 -37.72 36.38
CA SER A 90 16.17 -36.50 36.02
C SER A 90 17.60 -36.51 36.61
N PRO A 91 18.61 -35.78 36.04
CA PRO A 91 18.62 -34.31 36.14
C PRO A 91 19.25 -33.51 34.95
N SER A 92 18.86 -32.23 34.89
CA SER A 92 19.63 -31.03 34.51
C SER A 92 20.46 -30.99 33.22
N GLY A 93 20.04 -30.12 32.28
CA GLY A 93 20.91 -29.55 31.25
C GLY A 93 20.17 -28.89 30.08
N SER A 94 19.88 -27.59 30.18
CA SER A 94 19.66 -26.71 29.01
C SER A 94 20.98 -26.55 28.22
N PRO A 95 21.00 -26.28 26.88
CA PRO A 95 20.06 -25.42 26.16
C PRO A 95 19.70 -25.88 24.73
N THR A 96 19.05 -24.98 23.99
CA THR A 96 18.96 -24.86 22.51
C THR A 96 17.84 -25.55 21.73
N ALA A 97 17.04 -24.69 21.07
CA ALA A 97 16.34 -24.86 19.79
C ALA A 97 15.11 -25.78 19.74
N SER A 98 13.94 -25.18 19.92
CA SER A 98 12.64 -25.74 19.49
C SER A 98 12.57 -25.90 17.96
N PRO A 99 12.15 -27.05 17.41
CA PRO A 99 11.90 -27.20 15.99
C PRO A 99 10.52 -26.62 15.64
N ASN A 100 10.53 -25.48 14.93
CA ASN A 100 9.36 -24.94 14.27
C ASN A 100 8.87 -25.92 13.18
N SER A 101 7.79 -26.64 13.48
CA SER A 101 6.94 -27.30 12.48
C SER A 101 6.36 -26.22 11.54
N LYS A 102 7.04 -26.00 10.41
CA LYS A 102 6.51 -25.22 9.29
C LYS A 102 5.44 -26.04 8.58
N ARG A 103 4.17 -25.91 9.00
CA ARG A 103 3.03 -26.19 8.11
C ARG A 103 3.15 -25.26 6.90
N LYS A 104 3.68 -25.77 5.79
CA LYS A 104 3.64 -25.09 4.50
C LYS A 104 2.19 -24.98 4.08
N SER A 105 1.63 -23.78 4.18
CA SER A 105 0.27 -23.48 3.75
C SER A 105 0.16 -23.65 2.23
N PHE A 106 -0.84 -24.38 1.77
CA PHE A 106 -1.29 -24.49 0.38
C PHE A 106 -1.38 -23.12 -0.35
N LEU A 107 -1.55 -22.03 0.42
CA LEU A 107 -1.67 -20.65 -0.03
C LEU A 107 -0.40 -20.02 -0.62
N SER A 108 0.81 -20.55 -0.37
CA SER A 108 2.03 -20.01 -0.99
C SER A 108 2.20 -20.43 -2.46
N SER A 109 1.41 -21.42 -2.92
CA SER A 109 1.43 -21.92 -4.30
C SER A 109 0.43 -21.19 -5.22
N LEU A 110 -0.53 -20.47 -4.63
CA LEU A 110 -1.56 -19.77 -5.40
C LEU A 110 -0.99 -18.66 -6.31
N PRO A 111 -0.06 -17.78 -5.87
CA PRO A 111 0.53 -16.77 -6.76
C PRO A 111 1.23 -17.38 -7.99
N ALA A 112 1.92 -18.50 -7.82
CA ALA A 112 2.61 -19.20 -8.92
C ALA A 112 1.62 -19.85 -9.90
N ALA A 113 0.54 -20.46 -9.39
CA ALA A 113 -0.55 -20.97 -10.21
C ALA A 113 -1.31 -19.85 -10.96
N PHE A 114 -1.46 -18.67 -10.36
CA PHE A 114 -2.08 -17.49 -10.98
C PHE A 114 -1.23 -16.93 -12.14
N HIS A 115 0.10 -16.90 -12.00
CA HIS A 115 0.99 -16.50 -13.10
C HIS A 115 1.05 -17.54 -14.22
N ALA A 116 1.06 -18.85 -13.89
CA ALA A 116 1.03 -19.93 -14.87
C ALA A 116 -0.26 -19.93 -15.70
N ALA A 117 -1.42 -19.70 -15.08
CA ALA A 117 -2.71 -19.60 -15.78
C ALA A 117 -2.79 -18.38 -16.72
N ASN A 118 -2.20 -17.25 -16.34
CA ASN A 118 -2.10 -16.07 -17.21
C ASN A 118 -1.14 -16.31 -18.40
N MET A 119 0.01 -16.98 -18.19
CA MET A 119 0.95 -17.30 -19.29
C MET A 119 0.38 -18.34 -20.26
N LEU A 120 -0.37 -19.33 -19.77
CA LEU A 120 -1.09 -20.27 -20.62
C LEU A 120 -2.17 -19.57 -21.47
N ARG A 121 -2.78 -18.49 -20.95
CA ARG A 121 -3.80 -17.74 -21.67
C ARG A 121 -3.21 -16.84 -22.76
N THR A 122 -2.07 -16.19 -22.52
CA THR A 122 -1.37 -15.41 -23.56
C THR A 122 -0.78 -16.29 -24.66
N ALA A 123 -0.41 -17.54 -24.34
CA ALA A 123 -0.01 -18.53 -25.35
C ALA A 123 -1.20 -19.08 -26.16
N SER A 124 -2.40 -19.13 -25.57
CA SER A 124 -3.62 -19.66 -26.23
C SER A 124 -4.35 -18.68 -27.16
N GLN A 125 -3.97 -17.40 -27.18
CA GLN A 125 -4.58 -16.41 -28.09
C GLN A 125 -4.12 -16.52 -29.56
N GLY A 126 -3.17 -17.42 -29.85
CA GLY A 126 -2.67 -17.68 -31.21
C GLY A 126 -3.34 -18.83 -31.96
N SER A 127 -4.26 -19.60 -31.37
CA SER A 127 -4.88 -20.76 -32.02
C SER A 127 -6.40 -20.67 -32.06
N SER A 128 -6.90 -20.11 -33.15
CA SER A 128 -8.29 -20.18 -33.57
C SER A 128 -8.72 -21.62 -33.88
N SER A 129 -9.59 -22.20 -33.04
CA SER A 129 -10.50 -23.30 -33.42
C SER A 129 -11.44 -23.63 -32.25
N GLY A 130 -12.67 -23.08 -32.27
CA GLY A 130 -13.75 -23.49 -31.36
C GLY A 130 -13.98 -22.59 -30.14
N SER A 131 -14.15 -21.28 -30.35
CA SER A 131 -14.75 -20.42 -29.30
C SER A 131 -16.19 -20.88 -29.07
N ARG A 132 -16.43 -21.71 -28.05
CA ARG A 132 -17.75 -21.78 -27.42
C ARG A 132 -18.19 -20.34 -27.19
N LEU A 133 -19.30 -19.91 -27.78
CA LEU A 133 -19.88 -18.59 -27.47
C LEU A 133 -19.98 -18.53 -25.95
N TRP A 134 -19.19 -17.66 -25.33
CA TRP A 134 -19.22 -17.48 -23.91
C TRP A 134 -20.59 -16.92 -23.54
N LYS A 135 -21.43 -17.77 -22.93
CA LYS A 135 -22.74 -17.37 -22.45
C LYS A 135 -22.57 -16.68 -21.09
N ALA A 136 -23.33 -15.61 -20.85
CA ALA A 136 -23.38 -15.00 -19.53
C ALA A 136 -23.82 -16.06 -18.50
N PRO A 137 -23.08 -16.23 -17.40
CA PRO A 137 -23.37 -17.27 -16.42
C PRO A 137 -24.68 -16.95 -15.70
N GLU A 138 -25.52 -17.97 -15.57
CA GLU A 138 -26.76 -17.84 -14.81
C GLU A 138 -26.46 -17.85 -13.31
N PRO A 139 -27.27 -17.19 -12.48
CA PRO A 139 -27.00 -17.08 -11.04
C PRO A 139 -26.82 -18.43 -10.31
N TYR A 140 -27.58 -19.45 -10.71
CA TYR A 140 -27.48 -20.79 -10.13
C TYR A 140 -26.16 -21.50 -10.48
N GLU A 141 -25.54 -21.17 -11.62
CA GLU A 141 -24.27 -21.76 -12.06
C GLU A 141 -23.12 -21.29 -11.17
N ILE A 142 -23.18 -20.04 -10.71
CA ILE A 142 -22.20 -19.46 -9.78
C ILE A 142 -22.32 -20.11 -8.41
N LEU A 143 -23.55 -20.27 -7.88
CA LEU A 143 -23.76 -20.95 -6.60
C LEU A 143 -23.30 -22.41 -6.65
N ARG A 144 -23.61 -23.12 -7.73
CA ARG A 144 -23.15 -24.49 -7.96
C ARG A 144 -21.63 -24.58 -8.08
N ALA A 145 -20.98 -23.61 -8.73
CA ALA A 145 -19.54 -23.55 -8.84
C ALA A 145 -18.89 -23.35 -7.46
N ILE A 146 -19.49 -22.54 -6.58
CA ILE A 146 -19.04 -22.36 -5.19
C ILE A 146 -19.16 -23.66 -4.39
N GLU A 147 -20.28 -24.38 -4.52
CA GLU A 147 -20.50 -25.67 -3.86
C GLU A 147 -19.51 -26.75 -4.34
N ARG A 148 -19.19 -26.73 -5.64
CA ARG A 148 -18.23 -27.67 -6.26
C ARG A 148 -16.78 -27.24 -6.15
N LYS A 149 -16.51 -26.05 -5.60
CA LYS A 149 -15.18 -25.44 -5.54
C LYS A 149 -14.52 -25.29 -6.92
N ASP A 150 -15.31 -24.97 -7.93
CA ASP A 150 -14.83 -24.74 -9.30
C ASP A 150 -14.20 -23.34 -9.41
N ILE A 151 -12.96 -23.24 -8.95
CA ILE A 151 -12.19 -21.99 -8.97
C ILE A 151 -11.99 -21.51 -10.41
N MET A 152 -11.76 -22.41 -11.35
CA MET A 152 -11.48 -22.05 -12.75
C MET A 152 -12.68 -21.36 -13.39
N PHE A 153 -13.89 -21.88 -13.17
CA PHE A 153 -15.11 -21.22 -13.62
C PHE A 153 -15.29 -19.84 -13.00
N LEU A 154 -15.14 -19.71 -11.67
CA LEU A 154 -15.26 -18.41 -10.99
C LEU A 154 -14.25 -17.38 -11.48
N MET A 155 -13.03 -17.82 -11.82
CA MET A 155 -11.99 -16.97 -12.38
C MET A 155 -12.32 -16.50 -13.79
N GLU A 156 -12.97 -17.34 -14.60
CA GLU A 156 -13.43 -16.96 -15.93
C GLU A 156 -14.62 -15.97 -15.85
N VAL A 157 -15.56 -16.22 -14.94
CA VAL A 157 -16.66 -15.30 -14.66
C VAL A 157 -16.15 -13.96 -14.15
N ARG A 158 -15.14 -13.94 -13.26
CA ARG A 158 -14.50 -12.71 -12.78
C ARG A 158 -14.01 -11.85 -13.95
N ASP A 159 -13.35 -12.47 -14.93
CA ASP A 159 -12.70 -11.74 -16.02
C ASP A 159 -13.68 -11.28 -17.09
N ARG A 160 -14.77 -12.01 -17.33
CA ARG A 160 -15.70 -11.75 -18.43
C ARG A 160 -17.02 -11.12 -18.00
N HIS A 161 -17.48 -11.37 -16.77
CA HIS A 161 -18.78 -10.93 -16.29
C HIS A 161 -18.82 -10.78 -14.75
N PHE A 162 -17.95 -9.89 -14.24
CA PHE A 162 -17.76 -9.66 -12.80
C PHE A 162 -19.07 -9.36 -12.04
N GLN A 163 -20.01 -8.66 -12.68
CA GLN A 163 -21.27 -8.24 -12.05
C GLN A 163 -22.06 -9.43 -11.47
N SER A 164 -22.03 -10.61 -12.12
CA SER A 164 -22.75 -11.79 -11.62
C SER A 164 -22.17 -12.34 -10.31
N LEU A 165 -20.90 -12.04 -9.97
CA LEU A 165 -20.30 -12.45 -8.70
C LEU A 165 -20.77 -11.59 -7.50
N VAL A 166 -21.35 -10.42 -7.80
CA VAL A 166 -21.72 -9.42 -6.80
C VAL A 166 -23.23 -9.37 -6.60
N GLN A 167 -23.99 -9.60 -7.67
CA GLN A 167 -25.45 -9.56 -7.67
C GLN A 167 -26.06 -10.57 -6.69
N LYS A 168 -27.20 -10.19 -6.12
CA LYS A 168 -27.99 -11.07 -5.24
C LYS A 168 -28.78 -12.05 -6.08
N THR A 169 -28.74 -13.32 -5.69
CA THR A 169 -29.60 -14.38 -6.22
C THR A 169 -30.64 -14.71 -5.16
N GLY A 170 -31.86 -14.20 -5.33
CA GLY A 170 -32.83 -14.18 -4.24
C GLY A 170 -32.33 -13.31 -3.08
N ASP A 171 -32.20 -13.89 -1.89
CA ASP A 171 -31.77 -13.18 -0.67
C ASP A 171 -30.27 -13.30 -0.35
N VAL A 172 -29.49 -13.95 -1.22
CA VAL A 172 -28.10 -14.33 -0.92
C VAL A 172 -27.17 -13.87 -2.03
N THR A 173 -26.04 -13.26 -1.68
CA THR A 173 -24.95 -13.01 -2.64
C THR A 173 -24.01 -14.21 -2.70
N PRO A 174 -23.30 -14.44 -3.82
CA PRO A 174 -22.32 -15.53 -3.93
C PRO A 174 -21.34 -15.59 -2.76
N LEU A 175 -20.87 -14.43 -2.29
CA LEU A 175 -19.98 -14.34 -1.12
C LEU A 175 -20.67 -14.83 0.16
N ILE A 176 -21.91 -14.40 0.42
CA ILE A 176 -22.67 -14.84 1.60
C ILE A 176 -22.96 -16.34 1.51
N HIS A 177 -23.29 -16.86 0.33
CA HIS A 177 -23.50 -18.29 0.13
C HIS A 177 -22.25 -19.10 0.49
N ALA A 178 -21.09 -18.71 -0.04
CA ALA A 178 -19.81 -19.33 0.26
C ALA A 178 -19.50 -19.34 1.77
N MET A 179 -19.82 -18.25 2.47
CA MET A 179 -19.65 -18.15 3.94
C MET A 179 -20.63 -19.05 4.70
N ARG A 180 -21.89 -19.14 4.28
CA ARG A 180 -22.91 -19.98 4.94
C ARG A 180 -22.60 -21.47 4.86
N ILE A 181 -22.04 -21.93 3.74
CA ILE A 181 -21.62 -23.33 3.55
C ILE A 181 -20.18 -23.59 4.04
N GLU A 182 -19.58 -22.61 4.74
CA GLU A 182 -18.22 -22.68 5.30
C GLU A 182 -17.08 -22.89 4.27
N HIS A 183 -17.33 -22.61 2.99
CA HIS A 183 -16.33 -22.64 1.92
C HIS A 183 -15.46 -21.37 1.95
N THR A 184 -14.61 -21.27 2.98
CA THR A 184 -13.73 -20.11 3.20
C THR A 184 -12.80 -19.86 2.01
N ASP A 185 -12.30 -20.92 1.38
CA ASP A 185 -11.48 -20.87 0.17
C ASP A 185 -12.19 -20.16 -0.98
N MET A 186 -13.45 -20.46 -1.22
CA MET A 186 -14.25 -19.77 -2.24
C MET A 186 -14.54 -18.32 -1.86
N ALA A 187 -14.83 -18.05 -0.58
CA ALA A 187 -14.99 -16.68 -0.09
C ALA A 187 -13.71 -15.85 -0.31
N ILE A 188 -12.53 -16.44 -0.12
CA ILE A 188 -11.23 -15.82 -0.39
C ILE A 188 -11.05 -15.51 -1.89
N VAL A 189 -11.43 -16.42 -2.77
CA VAL A 189 -11.36 -16.22 -4.23
C VAL A 189 -12.28 -15.08 -4.67
N LEU A 190 -13.54 -15.08 -4.22
CA LEU A 190 -14.50 -14.02 -4.51
C LEU A 190 -14.02 -12.66 -3.98
N LEU A 191 -13.44 -12.65 -2.80
CA LEU A 191 -12.94 -11.43 -2.21
C LEU A 191 -11.70 -10.89 -2.95
N GLY A 192 -10.82 -11.78 -3.41
CA GLY A 192 -9.72 -11.41 -4.30
C GLY A 192 -10.21 -10.84 -5.65
N ALA A 193 -11.31 -11.39 -6.19
CA ALA A 193 -11.98 -10.84 -7.36
C ALA A 193 -12.51 -9.43 -7.11
N PHE A 194 -13.14 -9.18 -5.94
CA PHE A 194 -13.66 -7.86 -5.58
C PHE A 194 -12.53 -6.83 -5.46
N SER A 195 -11.46 -7.17 -4.74
CA SER A 195 -10.29 -6.30 -4.59
C SER A 195 -9.66 -5.95 -5.94
N ARG A 196 -9.48 -6.94 -6.82
CA ARG A 196 -8.95 -6.71 -8.18
C ARG A 196 -9.84 -5.77 -8.99
N TYR A 197 -11.16 -5.94 -8.93
CA TYR A 197 -12.10 -5.07 -9.64
C TYR A 197 -11.98 -3.61 -9.16
N ILE A 198 -11.98 -3.40 -7.84
CA ILE A 198 -11.86 -2.07 -7.23
C ILE A 198 -10.55 -1.39 -7.62
N ASN A 199 -9.43 -2.13 -7.61
CA ASN A 199 -8.12 -1.61 -7.95
C ASN A 199 -7.99 -1.27 -9.45
N ASN A 200 -8.66 -2.01 -10.32
CA ASN A 200 -8.60 -1.83 -11.77
C ASN A 200 -9.65 -0.88 -12.33
N LEU A 201 -10.53 -0.33 -11.49
CA LEU A 201 -11.57 0.59 -11.93
C LEU A 201 -10.93 1.90 -12.41
N GLN A 202 -11.23 2.28 -13.66
CA GLN A 202 -10.72 3.51 -14.26
C GLN A 202 -11.54 4.71 -13.80
N ASP A 203 -11.04 5.91 -14.10
CA ASP A 203 -11.63 7.16 -13.62
C ASP A 203 -12.93 7.48 -14.38
N GLU A 204 -13.01 7.12 -15.66
CA GLU A 204 -14.19 7.29 -16.52
C GLU A 204 -15.35 6.38 -16.07
N ASP A 205 -15.02 5.18 -15.57
CA ASP A 205 -16.02 4.21 -15.12
C ASP A 205 -16.71 4.66 -13.83
N LEU A 206 -16.07 5.52 -13.03
CA LEU A 206 -16.57 5.98 -11.74
C LEU A 206 -17.73 6.98 -11.85
N GLU A 207 -17.81 7.68 -12.97
CA GLU A 207 -18.93 8.59 -13.24
C GLU A 207 -20.21 7.81 -13.57
N GLN A 208 -20.08 6.58 -14.05
CA GLN A 208 -21.22 5.78 -14.49
C GLN A 208 -22.14 5.39 -13.32
N PRO A 209 -23.47 5.56 -13.47
CA PRO A 209 -24.43 5.25 -12.40
C PRO A 209 -24.47 3.76 -12.07
N GLU A 210 -24.17 2.90 -13.05
CA GLU A 210 -24.11 1.44 -12.86
C GLU A 210 -22.95 1.04 -11.96
N THR A 211 -21.77 1.61 -12.19
CA THR A 211 -20.60 1.42 -11.34
C THR A 211 -20.87 1.86 -9.90
N LYS A 212 -21.53 3.00 -9.70
CA LYS A 212 -21.93 3.47 -8.36
C LYS A 212 -22.90 2.50 -7.67
N LYS A 213 -23.86 1.92 -8.40
CA LYS A 213 -24.74 0.86 -7.87
C LYS A 213 -23.94 -0.38 -7.48
N LEU A 214 -23.01 -0.81 -8.33
CA LEU A 214 -22.17 -1.97 -8.08
C LEU A 214 -21.27 -1.77 -6.85
N LEU A 215 -20.64 -0.61 -6.70
CA LEU A 215 -19.82 -0.25 -5.54
C LEU A 215 -20.64 -0.27 -4.24
N LYS A 216 -21.90 0.16 -4.26
CA LYS A 216 -22.80 0.04 -3.09
C LYS A 216 -23.05 -1.41 -2.70
N ILE A 217 -23.22 -2.31 -3.67
CA ILE A 217 -23.41 -3.75 -3.39
C ILE A 217 -22.10 -4.37 -2.89
N LEU A 218 -20.97 -4.05 -3.52
CA LEU A 218 -19.65 -4.48 -3.09
C LEU A 218 -19.38 -4.07 -1.64
N ARG A 219 -19.71 -2.84 -1.26
CA ARG A 219 -19.58 -2.38 0.12
C ARG A 219 -20.34 -3.26 1.11
N ILE A 220 -21.60 -3.60 0.80
CA ILE A 220 -22.42 -4.46 1.67
C ILE A 220 -21.77 -5.84 1.79
N ASN A 221 -21.36 -6.43 0.66
CA ASN A 221 -20.69 -7.73 0.64
C ASN A 221 -19.38 -7.74 1.45
N LEU A 222 -18.54 -6.73 1.26
CA LEU A 222 -17.28 -6.57 1.98
C LEU A 222 -17.54 -6.35 3.49
N LYS A 223 -18.51 -5.50 3.86
CA LYS A 223 -18.90 -5.33 5.27
C LYS A 223 -19.30 -6.66 5.89
N THR A 224 -20.15 -7.43 5.21
CA THR A 224 -20.56 -8.74 5.69
C THR A 224 -19.35 -9.67 5.86
N ALA A 225 -18.41 -9.73 4.90
CA ALA A 225 -17.18 -10.51 5.07
C ALA A 225 -16.37 -10.13 6.33
N ILE A 226 -16.32 -8.85 6.67
CA ILE A 226 -15.66 -8.35 7.87
C ILE A 226 -16.40 -8.76 9.14
N ASP A 227 -17.73 -8.65 9.13
CA ASP A 227 -18.58 -9.07 10.24
C ASP A 227 -18.44 -10.61 10.48
N PHE A 228 -18.20 -11.39 9.43
CA PHE A 228 -17.88 -12.84 9.50
C PHE A 228 -16.42 -13.17 9.87
N GLY A 229 -15.56 -12.18 10.12
CA GLY A 229 -14.19 -12.42 10.60
C GLY A 229 -13.16 -12.74 9.50
N LEU A 230 -13.48 -12.56 8.21
CA LEU A 230 -12.55 -12.88 7.11
C LEU A 230 -11.31 -11.97 7.07
N GLN A 231 -11.33 -10.81 7.75
CA GLN A 231 -10.20 -9.91 7.91
C GLN A 231 -8.99 -10.55 8.58
N LYS A 232 -9.20 -11.57 9.43
CA LYS A 232 -8.11 -12.33 10.05
C LYS A 232 -7.34 -13.17 9.03
N LYS A 233 -8.03 -13.59 7.96
CA LYS A 233 -7.47 -14.44 6.89
C LYS A 233 -6.95 -13.62 5.70
N GLN A 234 -7.47 -12.41 5.49
CA GLN A 234 -7.03 -11.49 4.44
C GLN A 234 -6.74 -10.08 4.97
N LYS A 235 -5.47 -9.68 4.92
CA LYS A 235 -5.01 -8.36 5.39
C LYS A 235 -5.48 -7.20 4.49
N ASP A 236 -5.71 -7.47 3.20
CA ASP A 236 -6.05 -6.46 2.18
C ASP A 236 -7.57 -6.19 2.10
N LEU A 237 -8.36 -6.93 2.88
CA LEU A 237 -9.81 -6.75 2.98
C LEU A 237 -10.18 -5.37 3.51
N MET A 238 -9.46 -4.90 4.53
CA MET A 238 -9.72 -3.58 5.14
C MET A 238 -9.48 -2.45 4.15
N ALA A 239 -8.36 -2.48 3.43
CA ALA A 239 -8.03 -1.47 2.43
C ALA A 239 -9.08 -1.44 1.30
N SER A 240 -9.45 -2.61 0.76
CA SER A 240 -10.46 -2.72 -0.30
C SER A 240 -11.85 -2.24 0.16
N PHE A 241 -12.23 -2.54 1.41
CA PHE A 241 -13.47 -2.05 2.00
C PHE A 241 -13.47 -0.53 2.15
N MET A 242 -12.39 0.04 2.70
CA MET A 242 -12.26 1.48 2.88
C MET A 242 -12.29 2.22 1.54
N GLN A 243 -11.57 1.72 0.53
CA GLN A 243 -11.60 2.28 -0.81
C GLN A 243 -13.02 2.23 -1.41
N THR A 244 -13.71 1.10 -1.30
CA THR A 244 -15.11 0.97 -1.78
C THR A 244 -16.06 1.92 -1.06
N LEU A 245 -15.89 2.08 0.25
CA LEU A 245 -16.70 2.97 1.07
C LEU A 245 -16.56 4.42 0.60
N ILE A 246 -15.32 4.85 0.36
CA ILE A 246 -15.05 6.20 -0.14
C ILE A 246 -15.59 6.37 -1.56
N MET A 247 -15.37 5.42 -2.46
CA MET A 247 -15.84 5.52 -3.85
C MET A 247 -17.36 5.48 -3.98
N SER A 248 -18.08 4.91 -3.01
CA SER A 248 -19.54 4.80 -3.06
C SER A 248 -20.29 5.96 -2.39
N GLU A 249 -19.72 6.55 -1.33
CA GLU A 249 -20.41 7.56 -0.50
C GLU A 249 -19.49 8.67 0.03
N GLY A 250 -18.18 8.57 -0.22
CA GLY A 250 -17.16 9.42 0.36
C GLY A 250 -17.14 10.84 -0.16
N ASP A 251 -17.72 11.15 -1.33
CA ASP A 251 -17.63 12.48 -1.95
C ASP A 251 -18.09 13.62 -1.01
N SER A 252 -19.26 13.44 -0.40
CA SER A 252 -19.80 14.44 0.54
C SER A 252 -18.94 14.59 1.79
N TRP A 253 -18.42 13.48 2.30
CA TRP A 253 -17.54 13.46 3.47
C TRP A 253 -16.18 14.09 3.15
N ILE A 254 -15.57 13.77 2.01
CA ILE A 254 -14.30 14.35 1.55
C ILE A 254 -14.45 15.86 1.39
N ALA A 255 -15.53 16.34 0.75
CA ALA A 255 -15.76 17.77 0.57
C ALA A 255 -15.85 18.51 1.91
N LEU A 256 -16.61 17.95 2.87
CA LEU A 256 -16.75 18.51 4.21
C LEU A 256 -15.41 18.54 4.95
N GLN A 257 -14.70 17.40 5.00
CA GLN A 257 -13.43 17.32 5.73
C GLN A 257 -12.31 18.14 5.06
N THR A 258 -12.35 18.28 3.74
CA THR A 258 -11.45 19.20 3.01
C THR A 258 -11.65 20.64 3.49
N ALA A 259 -12.90 21.07 3.68
CA ALA A 259 -13.20 22.41 4.20
C ALA A 259 -12.74 22.59 5.65
N ASP A 260 -12.95 21.60 6.51
CA ASP A 260 -12.52 21.61 7.92
C ASP A 260 -10.99 21.69 8.04
N VAL A 261 -10.27 20.86 7.29
CA VAL A 261 -8.80 20.86 7.25
C VAL A 261 -8.27 22.16 6.63
N ALA A 262 -8.97 22.76 5.67
CA ALA A 262 -8.61 24.06 5.11
C ALA A 262 -8.73 25.20 6.15
N VAL A 263 -9.73 25.14 7.05
CA VAL A 263 -9.82 26.05 8.20
C VAL A 263 -8.62 25.86 9.13
N ALA A 264 -8.28 24.61 9.46
CA ALA A 264 -7.12 24.30 10.29
C ALA A 264 -5.79 24.78 9.66
N LEU A 265 -5.62 24.65 8.33
CA LEU A 265 -4.46 25.15 7.60
C LEU A 265 -4.33 26.68 7.67
N ARG A 266 -5.45 27.42 7.64
CA ARG A 266 -5.47 28.89 7.81
C ARG A 266 -5.02 29.30 9.21
N GLN A 267 -5.39 28.55 10.24
CA GLN A 267 -4.96 28.76 11.62
C GLN A 267 -3.48 28.36 11.84
N GLY A 268 -2.96 27.42 11.05
CA GLY A 268 -1.54 27.04 11.09
C GLY A 268 -1.20 26.00 12.13
N THR A 269 -0.11 26.22 12.86
CA THR A 269 0.35 25.34 13.94
C THR A 269 -0.71 25.18 15.03
N ALA A 270 -1.39 26.26 15.39
CA ALA A 270 -2.50 26.25 16.34
C ALA A 270 -3.67 25.35 15.90
N GLY A 271 -3.96 25.33 14.59
CA GLY A 271 -5.06 24.53 14.02
C GLY A 271 -4.75 23.04 13.86
N LYS A 272 -3.48 22.63 13.97
CA LYS A 272 -3.03 21.23 13.84
C LYS A 272 -3.70 20.49 12.65
N PRO A 273 -3.53 20.97 11.40
CA PRO A 273 -4.27 20.46 10.24
C PRO A 273 -4.09 18.97 9.97
N VAL A 274 -2.88 18.46 10.21
CA VAL A 274 -2.55 17.03 10.05
C VAL A 274 -3.31 16.18 11.05
N HIS A 275 -3.36 16.62 12.32
CA HIS A 275 -4.08 15.92 13.37
C HIS A 275 -5.58 15.96 13.12
N THR A 276 -6.10 17.10 12.63
CA THR A 276 -7.52 17.23 12.23
C THR A 276 -7.86 16.23 11.12
N ALA A 277 -7.02 16.12 10.09
CA ALA A 277 -7.19 15.15 9.01
C ALA A 277 -7.10 13.70 9.50
N ASP A 278 -6.10 13.37 10.32
CA ASP A 278 -5.92 12.02 10.90
C ASP A 278 -7.12 11.62 11.76
N ALA A 279 -7.58 12.51 12.65
CA ALA A 279 -8.73 12.28 13.50
C ALA A 279 -10.01 12.07 12.68
N ALA A 280 -10.22 12.85 11.61
CA ALA A 280 -11.34 12.71 10.71
C ALA A 280 -11.34 11.33 10.01
N VAL A 281 -10.21 10.93 9.43
CA VAL A 281 -10.06 9.64 8.75
C VAL A 281 -10.23 8.47 9.72
N ARG A 282 -9.64 8.56 10.92
CA ARG A 282 -9.80 7.55 11.98
C ARG A 282 -11.24 7.44 12.43
N SER A 283 -11.93 8.55 12.65
CA SER A 283 -13.35 8.57 13.01
C SER A 283 -14.21 7.93 11.92
N PHE A 284 -13.94 8.23 10.66
CA PHE A 284 -14.63 7.65 9.52
C PHE A 284 -14.41 6.13 9.41
N ALA A 285 -13.16 5.68 9.58
CA ALA A 285 -12.81 4.26 9.56
C ALA A 285 -13.46 3.49 10.72
N THR A 286 -13.36 4.00 11.95
CA THR A 286 -13.90 3.35 13.15
C THR A 286 -15.43 3.27 13.12
N LYS A 287 -16.12 4.32 12.66
CA LYS A 287 -17.58 4.30 12.49
C LYS A 287 -18.03 3.22 11.50
N SER A 288 -17.23 2.95 10.48
CA SER A 288 -17.60 2.07 9.37
C SER A 288 -17.19 0.61 9.59
N LEU A 289 -16.08 0.38 10.28
CA LEU A 289 -15.52 -0.94 10.58
C LEU A 289 -15.96 -1.49 11.95
N GLY A 290 -16.48 -0.67 12.86
CA GLY A 290 -16.81 -1.10 14.23
C GLY A 290 -15.58 -1.44 15.06
N GLN A 291 -15.71 -2.33 16.05
CA GLN A 291 -14.60 -2.80 16.91
C GLN A 291 -13.59 -3.74 16.20
N ALA A 292 -13.51 -3.72 14.87
CA ALA A 292 -12.49 -4.49 14.16
C ALA A 292 -11.10 -4.06 14.67
N GLU A 293 -10.32 -5.00 15.20
CA GLU A 293 -8.95 -4.74 15.66
C GLU A 293 -8.18 -4.02 14.56
N LEU A 294 -7.61 -2.85 14.89
CA LEU A 294 -6.84 -2.05 13.93
C LEU A 294 -5.63 -2.87 13.45
N ILE A 295 -5.72 -3.36 12.22
CA ILE A 295 -4.62 -4.08 11.56
C ILE A 295 -3.62 -3.05 11.02
N ALA A 296 -2.33 -3.39 10.98
CA ALA A 296 -1.28 -2.53 10.40
C ALA A 296 -1.61 -2.02 8.97
N SER A 297 -2.35 -2.78 8.15
CA SER A 297 -2.79 -2.35 6.82
C SER A 297 -3.81 -1.21 6.85
N LEU A 298 -4.61 -1.10 7.91
CA LEU A 298 -5.53 0.02 8.12
C LEU A 298 -4.77 1.30 8.48
N GLU A 299 -3.70 1.19 9.28
CA GLU A 299 -2.86 2.33 9.64
C GLU A 299 -2.16 2.93 8.41
N ASP A 300 -1.64 2.10 7.50
CA ASP A 300 -1.04 2.57 6.25
C ASP A 300 -2.08 3.27 5.35
N TYR A 301 -3.32 2.78 5.33
CA TYR A 301 -4.42 3.43 4.63
C TYR A 301 -4.78 4.79 5.25
N ILE A 302 -4.95 4.85 6.58
CA ILE A 302 -5.29 6.07 7.33
C ILE A 302 -4.24 7.16 7.07
N ALA A 303 -2.98 6.77 7.12
CA ALA A 303 -1.84 7.59 6.80
C ALA A 303 -1.91 8.24 5.40
N ASN A 304 -2.16 7.42 4.37
CA ASN A 304 -2.28 7.89 2.99
C ASN A 304 -3.48 8.83 2.81
N ALA A 305 -4.64 8.44 3.35
CA ALA A 305 -5.86 9.24 3.33
C ALA A 305 -5.68 10.59 4.05
N THR A 306 -4.94 10.62 5.14
CA THR A 306 -4.62 11.85 5.89
C THR A 306 -3.81 12.81 5.03
N ALA A 307 -2.75 12.32 4.38
CA ALA A 307 -1.92 13.14 3.50
C ALA A 307 -2.73 13.69 2.32
N ASP A 308 -3.62 12.88 1.76
CA ASP A 308 -4.49 13.27 0.66
C ASP A 308 -5.48 14.37 1.08
N LEU A 309 -6.11 14.26 2.26
CA LEU A 309 -6.99 15.31 2.78
C LEU A 309 -6.24 16.64 2.94
N VAL A 310 -5.00 16.61 3.43
CA VAL A 310 -4.22 17.83 3.61
C VAL A 310 -3.86 18.46 2.25
N MET A 311 -3.51 17.66 1.23
CA MET A 311 -3.26 18.16 -0.13
C MET A 311 -4.51 18.75 -0.76
N MET A 312 -5.65 18.05 -0.66
CA MET A 312 -6.94 18.55 -1.16
C MET A 312 -7.35 19.85 -0.46
N ALA A 313 -7.16 19.93 0.86
CA ALA A 313 -7.44 21.14 1.63
C ALA A 313 -6.52 22.30 1.23
N ALA A 314 -5.22 22.06 1.08
CA ALA A 314 -4.28 23.08 0.63
C ALA A 314 -4.60 23.58 -0.78
N TRP A 315 -4.96 22.68 -1.69
CA TRP A 315 -5.41 23.05 -3.03
C TRP A 315 -6.72 23.85 -3.01
N SER A 316 -7.68 23.47 -2.18
CA SER A 316 -8.95 24.20 -2.03
C SER A 316 -8.74 25.67 -1.59
N LEU A 317 -7.69 25.94 -0.80
CA LEU A 317 -7.30 27.30 -0.41
C LEU A 317 -6.70 28.08 -1.59
N VAL A 318 -5.94 27.42 -2.46
CA VAL A 318 -5.38 28.05 -3.68
C VAL A 318 -6.50 28.46 -4.64
N LEU A 319 -7.52 27.61 -4.80
CA LEU A 319 -8.67 27.88 -5.66
C LEU A 319 -9.51 29.09 -5.25
N GLN A 320 -9.34 29.59 -4.02
CA GLN A 320 -10.00 30.83 -3.59
C GLN A 320 -9.44 32.07 -4.29
N VAL A 321 -8.20 31.99 -4.82
CA VAL A 321 -7.49 33.15 -5.43
C VAL A 321 -6.97 32.87 -6.84
N VAL A 322 -6.82 31.59 -7.20
CA VAL A 322 -6.42 31.13 -8.54
C VAL A 322 -7.61 30.46 -9.22
N LYS A 323 -7.82 30.74 -10.51
CA LYS A 323 -8.82 30.02 -11.32
C LYS A 323 -8.25 28.66 -11.69
N GLY A 324 -8.86 27.59 -11.21
CA GLY A 324 -8.49 26.21 -11.50
C GLY A 324 -9.63 25.26 -11.10
N GLU A 325 -9.41 23.96 -11.24
CA GLU A 325 -10.41 22.95 -10.90
C GLU A 325 -10.04 22.23 -9.59
N PRO A 326 -11.04 21.76 -8.82
CA PRO A 326 -10.80 20.95 -7.62
C PRO A 326 -10.12 19.62 -7.98
N LEU A 327 -9.34 19.09 -7.03
CA LEU A 327 -8.84 17.73 -7.14
C LEU A 327 -10.02 16.76 -7.09
N PRO A 328 -10.11 15.78 -8.00
CA PRO A 328 -11.24 14.86 -8.01
C PRO A 328 -11.30 14.01 -6.74
N ALA A 329 -12.47 13.93 -6.12
CA ALA A 329 -12.68 13.19 -4.87
C ALA A 329 -12.38 11.69 -5.01
N TYR A 330 -12.59 11.13 -6.20
CA TYR A 330 -12.34 9.71 -6.47
C TYR A 330 -10.85 9.31 -6.53
N TYR A 331 -9.91 10.28 -6.54
CA TYR A 331 -8.49 10.00 -6.37
C TYR A 331 -8.10 9.68 -4.93
N PHE A 332 -8.94 10.06 -3.97
CA PHE A 332 -8.64 10.00 -2.55
C PHE A 332 -8.28 8.60 -2.05
N ALA A 333 -7.17 8.49 -1.32
CA ALA A 333 -6.72 7.31 -0.60
C ALA A 333 -6.56 6.02 -1.42
N ARG A 334 -6.39 6.13 -2.74
CA ARG A 334 -6.11 4.99 -3.63
C ARG A 334 -4.61 4.76 -3.73
N ASP A 335 -3.95 5.65 -4.47
CA ASP A 335 -2.55 5.49 -4.88
C ASP A 335 -1.81 6.84 -4.70
N ASP A 336 -0.95 7.20 -5.66
CA ASP A 336 -0.32 8.51 -5.76
C ASP A 336 -1.11 9.52 -6.62
N ARG A 337 -2.34 9.18 -7.05
CA ARG A 337 -3.17 10.02 -7.95
C ARG A 337 -3.41 11.43 -7.41
N VAL A 338 -3.75 11.56 -6.11
CA VAL A 338 -3.93 12.88 -5.48
C VAL A 338 -2.63 13.68 -5.51
N TYR A 339 -1.50 13.03 -5.21
CA TYR A 339 -0.20 13.68 -5.22
C TYR A 339 0.20 14.13 -6.64
N ARG A 340 0.08 13.25 -7.65
CA ARG A 340 0.38 13.60 -9.04
C ARG A 340 -0.48 14.76 -9.52
N ALA A 341 -1.79 14.66 -9.36
CA ALA A 341 -2.70 15.73 -9.73
C ALA A 341 -2.41 17.03 -8.96
N PHE A 342 -2.04 16.96 -7.68
CA PHE A 342 -1.63 18.12 -6.91
C PHE A 342 -0.37 18.78 -7.47
N ILE A 343 0.67 18.01 -7.79
CA ILE A 343 1.91 18.53 -8.38
C ILE A 343 1.67 19.12 -9.77
N ASP A 344 0.91 18.44 -10.62
CA ASP A 344 0.58 18.91 -11.96
C ASP A 344 -0.11 20.27 -11.91
N ARG A 345 -1.10 20.42 -11.01
CA ARG A 345 -1.81 21.70 -10.80
C ARG A 345 -0.93 22.78 -10.19
N LEU A 346 0.02 22.43 -9.32
CA LEU A 346 0.98 23.40 -8.78
C LEU A 346 1.92 23.93 -9.86
N GLU A 347 2.37 23.09 -10.79
CA GLU A 347 3.24 23.52 -11.89
C GLU A 347 2.45 24.32 -12.94
N GLU A 348 1.24 23.87 -13.30
CA GLU A 348 0.34 24.58 -14.21
C GLU A 348 0.04 26.01 -13.75
N HIS A 349 -0.17 26.20 -12.45
CA HIS A 349 -0.57 27.48 -11.87
C HIS A 349 0.55 28.23 -11.14
N LYS A 350 1.82 27.88 -11.39
CA LYS A 350 2.99 28.38 -10.66
C LYS A 350 3.07 29.91 -10.58
N ASP A 351 2.88 30.61 -11.69
CA ASP A 351 2.98 32.07 -11.76
C ASP A 351 1.83 32.76 -10.99
N ALA A 352 0.62 32.22 -11.11
CA ALA A 352 -0.55 32.70 -10.38
C ALA A 352 -0.40 32.47 -8.87
N ILE A 353 0.16 31.32 -8.48
CA ILE A 353 0.46 31.00 -7.08
C ILE A 353 1.52 31.97 -6.54
N GLN A 354 2.60 32.24 -7.28
CA GLN A 354 3.65 33.14 -6.84
C GLN A 354 3.16 34.57 -6.60
N SER A 355 2.25 35.05 -7.46
CA SER A 355 1.72 36.41 -7.42
C SER A 355 0.57 36.61 -6.43
N LYS A 356 -0.38 35.68 -6.34
CA LYS A 356 -1.64 35.87 -5.59
C LYS A 356 -1.68 35.16 -4.24
N VAL A 357 -0.91 34.10 -4.05
CA VAL A 357 -1.00 33.29 -2.83
C VAL A 357 -0.09 33.85 -1.73
N GLY A 358 -0.64 33.99 -0.52
CA GLY A 358 0.09 34.46 0.65
C GLY A 358 1.33 33.62 0.98
N ARG A 359 2.35 34.24 1.59
CA ARG A 359 3.66 33.62 1.90
C ARG A 359 3.53 32.31 2.69
N ARG A 360 2.59 32.25 3.64
CA ARG A 360 2.33 31.07 4.48
C ARG A 360 1.83 29.89 3.64
N LEU A 361 0.79 30.08 2.83
CA LEU A 361 0.26 29.01 1.99
C LEU A 361 1.30 28.56 0.96
N ARG A 362 2.06 29.48 0.34
CA ARG A 362 3.20 29.11 -0.53
C ARG A 362 4.27 28.26 0.16
N TRP A 363 4.53 28.49 1.45
CA TRP A 363 5.42 27.63 2.22
C TRP A 363 4.79 26.26 2.49
N GLN A 364 3.50 26.22 2.87
CA GLN A 364 2.76 24.97 3.10
C GLN A 364 2.74 24.09 1.83
N LEU A 365 2.50 24.67 0.66
CA LEU A 365 2.51 23.94 -0.62
C LEU A 365 3.88 23.34 -0.93
N ARG A 366 4.96 24.10 -0.72
CA ARG A 366 6.34 23.59 -0.90
C ARG A 366 6.68 22.49 0.11
N ALA A 367 6.28 22.67 1.37
CA ALA A 367 6.48 21.66 2.39
C ALA A 367 5.75 20.35 2.03
N LEU A 368 4.51 20.45 1.54
CA LEU A 368 3.76 19.29 1.06
C LEU A 368 4.45 18.62 -0.13
N GLN A 369 4.91 19.39 -1.11
CA GLN A 369 5.64 18.85 -2.27
C GLN A 369 6.91 18.09 -1.83
N THR A 370 7.80 18.72 -1.05
CA THR A 370 9.07 18.11 -0.65
C THR A 370 8.89 16.90 0.28
N GLN A 371 7.93 16.93 1.20
CA GLN A 371 7.77 15.88 2.20
C GLN A 371 7.00 14.66 1.68
N LEU A 372 6.13 14.86 0.67
CA LEU A 372 5.38 13.79 0.04
C LEU A 372 6.08 13.23 -1.21
N GLU A 373 7.19 13.85 -1.63
CA GLU A 373 8.08 13.31 -2.66
C GLU A 373 8.59 11.91 -2.25
N GLY A 374 8.46 10.93 -3.15
CA GLY A 374 8.86 9.55 -2.89
C GLY A 374 7.91 8.75 -1.98
N ARG A 375 6.60 9.04 -1.98
CA ARG A 375 5.54 8.31 -1.21
C ARG A 375 5.50 6.78 -1.39
N ASN A 376 6.26 6.21 -2.34
CA ASN A 376 6.36 4.76 -2.59
C ASN A 376 7.11 3.94 -1.51
N ARG A 377 7.41 4.48 -0.33
CA ARG A 377 8.05 3.73 0.78
C ARG A 377 7.24 3.87 2.08
N THR A 378 6.92 2.75 2.71
CA THR A 378 6.10 2.58 3.92
C THR A 378 6.07 3.79 4.88
N PHE A 379 4.86 4.32 5.10
CA PHE A 379 4.60 5.61 5.76
C PHE A 379 4.89 5.62 7.26
N ARG A 380 4.99 4.44 7.89
CA ARG A 380 5.21 4.28 9.35
C ARG A 380 6.49 4.96 9.89
N ALA A 381 7.49 5.21 9.03
CA ALA A 381 8.69 5.95 9.40
C ALA A 381 8.55 7.49 9.29
N ARG A 382 7.49 8.02 8.66
CA ARG A 382 7.40 9.44 8.26
C ARG A 382 6.39 10.28 9.04
N SER A 383 5.34 9.68 9.60
CA SER A 383 4.31 10.42 10.36
C SER A 383 4.92 11.16 11.56
N SER A 384 5.89 10.54 12.25
CA SER A 384 6.63 11.15 13.36
C SER A 384 7.47 12.36 12.90
N HIS A 385 7.97 12.36 11.67
CA HIS A 385 8.81 13.44 11.12
C HIS A 385 7.97 14.64 10.62
N PHE A 386 6.79 14.37 10.05
CA PHE A 386 5.86 15.42 9.63
C PHE A 386 5.24 16.17 10.83
N ILE A 387 4.94 15.46 11.91
CA ILE A 387 4.49 16.06 13.18
C ILE A 387 5.59 16.95 13.79
N LEU A 388 6.86 16.52 13.75
CA LEU A 388 8.01 17.28 14.26
C LEU A 388 8.29 18.58 13.47
N LEU A 389 8.04 18.60 12.15
CA LEU A 389 8.37 19.77 11.32
C LEU A 389 7.27 20.84 11.27
N VAL A 390 5.99 20.46 11.40
CA VAL A 390 4.93 21.45 11.68
C VAL A 390 5.19 22.11 13.04
N TYR A 391 5.76 21.37 14.00
CA TYR A 391 6.20 21.91 15.30
C TYR A 391 7.41 22.86 15.17
N ASN A 392 8.42 22.53 14.36
CA ASN A 392 9.64 23.35 14.20
C ASN A 392 9.46 24.62 13.34
N ALA A 393 8.38 24.71 12.55
CA ALA A 393 8.12 25.85 11.67
C ALA A 393 7.73 27.14 12.42
N ASP A 394 7.12 27.03 13.62
CA ASP A 394 6.80 28.19 14.47
C ASP A 394 8.10 28.81 15.04
N VAL A 395 9.05 27.95 15.45
CA VAL A 395 10.32 28.36 16.06
C VAL A 395 11.19 29.13 15.07
N GLN A 396 11.38 28.63 13.85
CA GLN A 396 12.19 29.34 12.83
C GLN A 396 11.51 30.61 12.31
N SER A 397 10.17 30.66 12.29
CA SER A 397 9.44 31.87 11.90
C SER A 397 9.46 32.95 12.97
N ARG A 398 9.63 32.62 14.26
CA ARG A 398 9.80 33.59 15.36
C ARG A 398 11.25 34.06 15.53
N VAL A 399 12.23 33.18 15.35
CA VAL A 399 13.67 33.53 15.50
C VAL A 399 14.13 34.54 14.46
N ARG A 400 13.49 34.58 13.28
CA ARG A 400 13.82 35.55 12.21
C ARG A 400 13.19 36.95 12.41
N TRP A 401 12.52 37.21 13.55
CA TRP A 401 11.95 38.51 13.93
C TRP A 401 12.51 39.06 15.26
N SER A 402 13.58 38.45 15.78
CA SER A 402 14.32 38.96 16.95
C SER A 402 15.74 39.46 16.61
N HIS A 403 16.04 39.67 15.32
CA HIS A 403 17.25 40.32 14.85
C HIS A 403 16.94 41.33 13.74
#